data_AF-A0AA93AN06-F1
#
_entry.id   AF-A0AA93AN06-F1
#
_cell.length_a   1.000
_cell.length_b   1.000
_cell.length_c   1.000
_cell.angle_alpha   90.00
_cell.angle_beta   90.00
_cell.angle_gamma   90.00
#
_symmetry.space_group_name_H-M   'P 1'
#
loop_
_entity.id
_entity.type
_entity.pdbx_description
1 polymer ?
#
loop_
_entity_poly.entity_id
_entity_poly.type
_entity_poly.pdbx_seq_one_letter_code
_entity_poly.pdbx_strand_id
1 'polypeptide(L)' 'MNLKGRWLEESGFMTGMPITVTVERGRIVIETEINL' A
#
# COMPACT_ATOMS: atom_id res chain seq x y z
N MET A 1 14.65 -7.38 6.46
CA MET A 1 13.52 -6.96 7.31
C MET A 1 12.27 -7.12 6.47
N ASN A 2 11.32 -7.96 6.86
CA ASN A 2 10.10 -8.20 6.10
C ASN A 2 8.89 -7.86 6.97
N LEU A 3 7.94 -7.15 6.41
CA LEU A 3 6.61 -7.04 7.00
C LEU A 3 5.92 -8.40 6.85
N LYS A 4 5.39 -8.93 7.95
CA LYS A 4 4.67 -10.22 7.98
C LYS A 4 3.18 -9.98 8.18
N GLY A 5 2.35 -10.95 7.80
CA GLY A 5 0.90 -10.88 7.94
C GLY A 5 0.20 -10.28 6.72
N ARG A 6 -1.10 -10.01 6.86
CA ARG A 6 -2.02 -9.57 5.78
C ARG A 6 -2.25 -8.06 5.80
N TRP A 7 -1.26 -7.29 6.25
CA TRP A 7 -1.39 -5.85 6.52
C TRP A 7 -1.90 -5.04 5.31
N LEU A 8 -1.58 -5.44 4.07
CA LEU A 8 -2.11 -4.80 2.86
C LEU A 8 -3.62 -5.05 2.73
N GLU A 9 -4.05 -6.30 2.83
CA GLU A 9 -5.47 -6.69 2.75
C GLU A 9 -6.28 -6.07 3.91
N GLU A 10 -5.72 -6.08 5.12
CA GLU A 10 -6.31 -5.46 6.32
C GLU A 10 -6.40 -3.93 6.20
N SER A 11 -5.52 -3.31 5.41
CA SER A 11 -5.56 -1.87 5.10
C SER A 11 -6.42 -1.55 3.87
N GLY A 12 -7.15 -2.54 3.31
CA GLY A 12 -8.07 -2.37 2.20
C GLY A 12 -7.46 -2.52 0.81
N PHE A 13 -6.20 -2.95 0.70
CA PHE A 13 -5.57 -3.20 -0.59
C PHE A 13 -5.99 -4.55 -1.16
N MET A 14 -6.31 -4.58 -2.45
CA MET A 14 -6.69 -5.79 -3.18
C MET A 14 -5.63 -6.20 -4.19
N THR A 15 -5.55 -7.50 -4.48
CA THR A 15 -4.65 -8.00 -5.53
C THR A 15 -5.14 -7.56 -6.91
N GLY A 16 -4.22 -7.17 -7.78
CA GLY A 16 -4.53 -6.81 -9.17
C GLY A 16 -4.97 -5.36 -9.40
N MET A 17 -5.04 -4.54 -8.35
CA MET A 17 -5.29 -3.11 -8.49
C MET A 17 -3.98 -2.31 -8.66
N PRO A 18 -3.99 -1.21 -9.42
CA PRO A 18 -2.84 -0.32 -9.49
C PRO A 18 -2.62 0.38 -8.13
N ILE A 19 -1.35 0.53 -7.75
CA ILE A 19 -0.93 1.28 -6.58
C ILE A 19 0.21 2.23 -6.94
N THR A 20 0.31 3.30 -6.17
CA THR A 20 1.47 4.20 -6.18
C THR A 20 2.29 3.97 -4.91
N VAL A 21 3.62 3.88 -5.08
CA VAL A 21 4.56 3.75 -3.97
C VAL A 21 5.54 4.91 -4.02
N THR A 22 5.62 5.67 -2.93
CA THR A 22 6.51 6.83 -2.80
C THR A 22 7.32 6.76 -1.51
N VAL A 23 8.40 7.55 -1.47
CA VAL A 23 9.19 7.75 -0.26
C VAL A 23 8.99 9.18 0.21
N GLU A 24 8.40 9.35 1.40
CA GLU A 24 8.15 10.65 2.01
C GLU A 24 8.74 10.72 3.41
N ARG A 25 9.61 11.71 3.66
CA ARG A 25 10.20 11.98 4.99
C ARG A 25 10.79 10.72 5.66
N GLY A 26 11.43 9.85 4.87
CA GLY A 26 12.02 8.59 5.33
C GLY A 26 11.02 7.45 5.57
N ARG A 27 9.79 7.56 5.07
CA ARG A 27 8.74 6.53 5.15
C ARG A 27 8.36 6.07 3.75
N ILE A 28 7.99 4.81 3.63
CA ILE A 28 7.32 4.30 2.42
C ILE A 28 5.83 4.60 2.58
N VAL A 29 5.25 5.28 1.61
CA VAL A 29 3.81 5.55 1.51
C VAL A 29 3.27 4.74 0.34
N ILE A 30 2.17 4.02 0.58
CA ILE A 30 1.50 3.18 -0.42
C ILE A 30 0.07 3.66 -0.52
N GLU A 31 -0.33 4.02 -1.73
CA GLU A 31 -1.65 4.58 -2.02
C GLU A 31 -2.31 3.78 -3.14
N THR A 32 -3.61 3.59 -3.05
CA THR A 32 -4.43 3.02 -4.13
C THR A 32 -5.11 4.16 -4.86
N GLU A 33 -5.30 4.01 -6.17
CA GLU A 33 -6.16 4.93 -6.92
C GLU A 33 -7.61 4.69 -6.49
N ILE A 34 -8.10 5.52 -5.56
CA ILE A 34 -9.54 5.55 -5.24
C ILE A 34 -10.20 6.36 -6.36
N ASN A 35 -10.79 5.65 -7.32
CA ASN A 35 -11.77 6.26 -8.23
C ASN A 35 -13.03 6.53 -7.39
N LEU A 36 -13.15 7.76 -6.89
CA LEU A 36 -14.29 8.23 -6.09
C LEU A 36 -15.46 8.64 -7.00
#